data_AF-A0A812YIH9-F1
#
_entry.id   AF-A0A812YIH9-F1
#
_cell.length_a   1.000
_cell.length_b   1.000
_cell.length_c   1.000
_cell.angle_alpha   90.00
_cell.angle_beta   90.00
_cell.angle_gamma   90.00
#
_symmetry.space_group_name_H-M   'P 1'
#
loop_
_entity.id
_entity.type
_entity.pdbx_description
1 polymer ?
#
loop_
_entity_poly.entity_id
_entity_poly.type
_entity_poly.pdbx_seq_one_letter_code
_entity_poly.pdbx_strand_id
1 'polypeptide(L)'
;MLRLLSASVVSCLLCAVAGEETQSGNLRGSHREESESGEVDNRDYEQCGILGGPLRHGRRARIVHGKDADQCAWRWQVSIRSARSDGGATAFCGGTLISPGWVLTAAHCVKQMNVCKMRKLRIVAGDWKQYSDDEAVKGQSIERRIKRVFSHPHYDDAADSDFDVALVELDKPFPINECIGVACLPAMDDHTDLAGMECSITGWGTLMSSGPMPEVLQQAPVTLLSNAECQADYASRNETITASMMCAAGNSEKGITDTCQGDSGGPLVCEASGRYILQGVTSWGDGCALEGYPGVYARVSSVLGWIHDVMDGKVEASDTSDETSPTLAFPGHAIWTVLSGSCRVDESDCLVSPGYPGNYSNKEECTVAVNASAAVPIHVDEFSTEAGYDSLLVNCKAYSGSAGPEAVVPDTTVYWYSDGSVVSNGWKICPSAETAETAQSAETEIHP
;
A
#
# COMPACT_ATOMS: atom_id res chain seq x y z
N MET A 1 -38.12 -1.21 72.41
CA MET A 1 -37.00 -0.28 72.65
C MET A 1 -36.58 0.27 71.29
N LEU A 2 -37.21 1.28 70.71
CA LEU A 2 -37.30 2.71 71.05
C LEU A 2 -35.98 3.50 70.86
N ARG A 3 -36.01 4.38 69.84
CA ARG A 3 -35.27 5.64 69.59
C ARG A 3 -33.82 5.56 69.08
N LEU A 4 -33.41 6.20 67.96
CA LEU A 4 -33.53 7.59 67.41
C LEU A 4 -32.43 8.56 67.89
N LEU A 5 -31.93 9.36 66.92
CA LEU A 5 -31.30 10.71 67.01
C LEU A 5 -29.80 10.74 67.39
N SER A 6 -28.93 11.67 66.96
CA SER A 6 -28.98 12.88 66.10
C SER A 6 -27.64 13.64 66.23
N ALA A 7 -27.36 14.53 65.26
CA ALA A 7 -26.53 15.76 65.29
C ALA A 7 -25.02 15.62 65.03
N SER A 8 -24.42 16.24 63.99
CA SER A 8 -24.38 17.62 63.46
C SER A 8 -23.38 18.59 64.11
N VAL A 9 -22.44 19.04 63.26
CA VAL A 9 -21.87 20.40 63.09
C VAL A 9 -20.93 20.94 64.17
N VAL A 10 -19.67 21.22 63.78
CA VAL A 10 -19.00 22.53 63.96
C VAL A 10 -18.04 22.81 62.80
N SER A 11 -18.05 24.07 62.37
CA SER A 11 -17.46 24.73 61.21
C SER A 11 -16.06 25.33 61.47
N CYS A 12 -15.47 25.87 60.40
CA CYS A 12 -14.40 26.90 60.33
C CYS A 12 -12.94 26.39 60.40
N LEU A 13 -12.00 26.85 59.58
CA LEU A 13 -11.75 28.21 59.09
C LEU A 13 -10.91 28.20 57.78
N LEU A 14 -11.24 29.09 56.84
CA LEU A 14 -10.37 29.52 55.73
C LEU A 14 -9.24 30.43 56.24
N CYS A 15 -8.07 30.37 55.57
CA CYS A 15 -7.22 31.54 55.35
C CYS A 15 -6.66 31.49 53.92
N ALA A 16 -7.07 32.48 53.13
CA ALA A 16 -6.44 32.91 51.89
C ALA A 16 -5.20 33.79 52.20
N VAL A 17 -4.28 33.95 51.25
CA VAL A 17 -3.89 35.24 50.64
C VAL A 17 -2.75 35.03 49.62
N ALA A 18 -2.91 35.73 48.49
CA ALA A 18 -2.01 36.19 47.42
C ALA A 18 -0.48 36.08 47.64
N GLY A 19 0.39 35.91 46.64
CA GLY A 19 0.35 36.33 45.24
C GLY A 19 1.35 37.49 45.04
N GLU A 20 2.36 37.34 44.17
CA GLU A 20 2.97 38.39 43.33
C GLU A 20 4.14 37.86 42.47
N GLU A 21 4.11 38.24 41.19
CA GLU A 21 5.16 38.15 40.15
C GLU A 21 6.23 39.25 40.39
N THR A 22 7.49 39.24 39.95
CA THR A 22 7.98 39.31 38.56
C THR A 22 9.53 39.41 38.50
N GLN A 23 10.09 38.81 37.44
CA GLN A 23 11.19 39.23 36.53
C GLN A 23 12.70 39.35 36.92
N SER A 24 13.47 38.57 36.12
CA SER A 24 14.62 38.94 35.26
C SER A 24 16.07 38.76 35.76
N GLY A 25 16.86 37.98 35.00
CA GLY A 25 18.32 37.89 35.13
C GLY A 25 18.94 36.78 34.25
N ASN A 26 19.38 37.15 33.05
CA ASN A 26 19.95 36.34 31.97
C ASN A 26 21.44 35.97 32.20
N LEU A 27 21.88 34.71 32.03
CA LEU A 27 23.28 34.34 31.78
C LEU A 27 23.45 33.01 30.99
N ARG A 28 23.84 33.16 29.72
CA ARG A 28 24.72 32.34 28.83
C ARG A 28 25.00 30.85 29.15
N GLY A 29 24.53 29.98 28.25
CA GLY A 29 25.35 29.26 27.27
C GLY A 29 26.23 28.07 27.70
N SER A 30 25.80 26.85 27.36
CA SER A 30 26.68 25.76 26.93
C SER A 30 25.86 24.77 26.08
N HIS A 31 26.18 24.71 24.78
CA HIS A 31 25.66 23.72 23.85
C HIS A 31 26.31 22.36 24.14
N ARG A 32 25.48 21.34 24.32
CA ARG A 32 25.86 19.94 24.14
C ARG A 32 24.75 19.30 23.33
N GLU A 33 25.04 19.05 22.05
CA GLU A 33 24.22 18.21 21.18
C GLU A 33 24.41 16.77 21.67
N GLU A 34 23.36 16.21 22.28
CA GLU A 34 23.20 14.77 22.39
C GLU A 34 22.20 14.33 21.33
N SER A 35 22.71 13.49 20.43
CA SER A 35 21.98 12.81 19.38
C SER A 35 21.00 11.80 20.00
N GLU A 36 19.72 12.15 20.05
CA GLU A 36 18.67 11.16 20.27
C GLU A 36 18.37 10.45 18.95
N SER A 37 18.81 9.20 18.89
CA SER A 37 18.25 8.18 18.01
C SER A 37 16.73 8.14 18.18
N GLY A 38 16.00 8.48 17.13
CA GLY A 38 14.53 8.45 17.10
C GLY A 38 14.01 7.04 17.32
N GLU A 39 13.72 6.73 18.58
CA GLU A 39 12.88 5.62 18.97
C GLU A 39 11.45 5.92 18.48
N VAL A 40 10.93 5.09 17.59
CA VAL A 40 9.55 5.20 17.10
C VAL A 40 8.63 4.87 18.27
N ASP A 41 8.09 5.93 18.88
CA ASP A 41 7.19 5.87 20.01
C ASP A 41 5.89 5.12 19.65
N ASN A 42 5.73 3.92 20.20
CA ASN A 42 4.66 2.95 19.93
C ASN A 42 3.31 3.33 20.59
N ARG A 43 2.97 4.63 20.64
CA ARG A 43 1.75 5.18 21.28
C ARG A 43 0.64 5.57 20.29
N ASP A 44 0.82 5.34 18.99
CA ASP A 44 -0.06 5.85 17.93
C ASP A 44 -1.37 5.05 17.70
N TYR A 45 -1.60 3.96 18.42
CA TYR A 45 -2.83 3.13 18.26
C TYR A 45 -4.03 3.58 19.12
N GLU A 46 -3.88 4.52 20.05
CA GLU A 46 -5.00 4.94 20.93
C GLU A 46 -6.11 5.75 20.20
N GLN A 47 -5.83 6.24 18.99
CA GLN A 47 -6.74 7.09 18.19
C GLN A 47 -7.17 6.48 16.84
N CYS A 48 -7.09 5.15 16.68
CA CYS A 48 -7.62 4.47 15.50
C CYS A 48 -9.15 4.62 15.39
N GLY A 49 -9.72 4.41 14.21
CA GLY A 49 -11.17 4.28 13.99
C GLY A 49 -12.00 5.52 14.35
N ILE A 50 -11.39 6.71 14.41
CA ILE A 50 -12.07 7.97 14.68
C ILE A 50 -12.50 8.61 13.36
N LEU A 51 -13.82 8.75 13.14
CA LEU A 51 -14.32 9.55 12.02
C LEU A 51 -13.86 11.01 12.13
N GLY A 52 -13.57 11.62 10.98
CA GLY A 52 -13.33 13.05 10.88
C GLY A 52 -14.59 13.85 10.57
N GLY A 53 -14.39 15.11 10.17
CA GLY A 53 -15.46 16.05 9.86
C GLY A 53 -16.11 16.68 11.11
N PRO A 54 -16.96 17.71 10.92
CA PRO A 54 -17.66 18.35 12.04
C PRO A 54 -18.61 17.34 12.70
N LEU A 55 -18.42 17.09 14.01
CA LEU A 55 -19.26 16.25 14.87
C LEU A 55 -20.73 16.69 14.82
N ARG A 56 -21.47 16.27 13.81
CA ARG A 56 -22.92 16.42 13.77
C ARG A 56 -23.54 15.10 14.21
N HIS A 57 -23.76 14.98 15.51
CA HIS A 57 -24.81 14.13 16.05
C HIS A 57 -26.12 14.44 15.32
N GLY A 58 -26.45 13.63 14.32
CA GLY A 58 -27.57 13.93 13.44
C GLY A 58 -27.66 12.91 12.31
N ARG A 59 -28.21 11.75 12.65
CA ARG A 59 -28.69 10.72 11.70
C ARG A 59 -29.36 11.36 10.49
N ARG A 60 -28.68 11.39 9.33
CA ARG A 60 -29.25 11.33 7.98
C ARG A 60 -28.22 10.75 7.00
N ALA A 61 -28.39 9.47 6.67
CA ALA A 61 -27.64 8.78 5.62
C ALA A 61 -28.63 8.25 4.56
N ARG A 62 -28.28 8.44 3.28
CA ARG A 62 -28.91 7.84 2.09
C ARG A 62 -27.75 7.48 1.16
N ILE A 63 -26.96 6.44 1.46
CA ILE A 63 -26.96 5.05 0.91
C ILE A 63 -26.50 4.99 -0.56
N VAL A 64 -25.92 3.92 -1.16
CA VAL A 64 -25.68 3.76 -2.63
C VAL A 64 -26.78 3.09 -3.45
N HIS A 65 -27.74 3.78 -4.08
CA HIS A 65 -28.43 5.03 -3.70
C HIS A 65 -27.70 6.36 -3.54
N GLY A 66 -26.44 6.50 -4.00
CA GLY A 66 -25.27 7.06 -3.26
C GLY A 66 -25.53 8.22 -2.35
N LYS A 67 -24.84 8.30 -1.20
CA LYS A 67 -24.39 9.64 -0.79
C LYS A 67 -22.89 9.72 -0.82
N ASP A 68 -22.49 10.84 -1.39
CA ASP A 68 -21.27 11.53 -1.08
C ASP A 68 -21.01 11.42 0.42
N ALA A 69 -19.83 10.89 0.75
CA ALA A 69 -19.29 10.97 2.08
C ALA A 69 -19.03 12.44 2.42
N ASP A 70 -19.18 12.78 3.68
CA ASP A 70 -18.76 14.10 4.16
C ASP A 70 -17.23 14.21 4.01
N GLN A 71 -16.75 15.40 3.66
CA GLN A 71 -15.31 15.66 3.52
C GLN A 71 -14.59 15.28 4.82
N CYS A 72 -13.50 14.52 4.67
CA CYS A 72 -12.65 14.04 5.77
C CYS A 72 -13.33 13.09 6.77
N ALA A 73 -14.53 12.57 6.49
CA ALA A 73 -15.20 11.62 7.39
C ALA A 73 -14.40 10.32 7.56
N TRP A 74 -14.03 9.68 6.45
CA TRP A 74 -13.38 8.36 6.42
C TRP A 74 -11.86 8.50 6.33
N ARG A 75 -11.25 8.91 7.44
CA ARG A 75 -9.83 9.33 7.50
C ARG A 75 -8.81 8.25 7.11
N TRP A 76 -9.20 6.98 7.15
CA TRP A 76 -8.37 5.83 6.77
C TRP A 76 -8.52 5.40 5.31
N GLN A 77 -9.45 6.00 4.56
CA GLN A 77 -9.65 5.67 3.16
C GLN A 77 -8.42 6.08 2.35
N VAL A 78 -7.93 5.14 1.56
CA VAL A 78 -6.83 5.33 0.62
C VAL A 78 -7.30 4.99 -0.79
N SER A 79 -6.72 5.66 -1.79
CA SER A 79 -6.79 5.25 -3.19
C SER A 79 -5.40 4.82 -3.69
N ILE A 80 -5.38 3.70 -4.41
CA ILE A 80 -4.20 3.18 -5.10
C ILE A 80 -4.33 3.59 -6.56
N ARG A 81 -3.35 4.38 -7.03
CA ARG A 81 -3.36 4.97 -8.37
C ARG A 81 -2.18 4.50 -9.18
N SER A 82 -2.40 4.28 -10.47
CA SER A 82 -1.33 4.04 -11.43
C SER A 82 -1.04 5.33 -12.20
N ALA A 83 0.23 5.69 -12.31
CA ALA A 83 0.68 6.81 -13.13
C ALA A 83 0.37 6.56 -14.62
N ARG A 84 -0.20 7.55 -15.29
CA ARG A 84 -0.47 7.57 -16.72
C ARG A 84 0.68 8.22 -17.48
N SER A 85 0.77 7.90 -18.77
CA SER A 85 1.79 8.46 -19.68
C SER A 85 1.63 9.96 -19.95
N ASP A 86 0.44 10.51 -19.73
CA ASP A 86 0.14 11.94 -19.89
C ASP A 86 0.46 12.78 -18.63
N GLY A 87 1.10 12.18 -17.63
CA GLY A 87 1.43 12.82 -16.36
C GLY A 87 0.31 12.82 -15.32
N GLY A 88 -0.88 12.28 -15.66
CA GLY A 88 -1.94 12.03 -14.69
C GLY A 88 -1.74 10.74 -13.89
N ALA A 89 -2.68 10.43 -13.01
CA ALA A 89 -2.80 9.12 -12.38
C ALA A 89 -4.26 8.66 -12.45
N THR A 90 -4.50 7.36 -12.36
CA THR A 90 -5.85 6.78 -12.33
C THR A 90 -5.97 5.81 -11.15
N ALA A 91 -6.94 6.05 -10.28
CA ALA A 91 -7.33 5.13 -9.21
C ALA A 91 -7.93 3.86 -9.81
N PHE A 92 -7.49 2.70 -9.34
CA PHE A 92 -8.00 1.40 -9.79
C PHE A 92 -8.36 0.48 -8.63
N CYS A 93 -7.82 0.74 -7.43
CA CYS A 93 -8.18 0.06 -6.19
C CYS A 93 -8.23 1.06 -5.03
N GLY A 94 -8.94 0.66 -3.98
CA GLY A 94 -8.89 1.26 -2.66
C GLY A 94 -7.86 0.60 -1.73
N GLY A 95 -7.80 1.12 -0.52
CA GLY A 95 -6.99 0.61 0.57
C GLY A 95 -7.44 1.21 1.89
N THR A 96 -6.94 0.65 2.98
CA THR A 96 -7.19 1.14 4.34
C THR A 96 -5.86 1.43 5.03
N LEU A 97 -5.68 2.65 5.53
CA LEU A 97 -4.55 2.97 6.39
C LEU A 97 -4.76 2.30 7.76
N ILE A 98 -3.91 1.34 8.12
CA ILE A 98 -3.98 0.59 9.39
C ILE A 98 -2.91 1.05 10.40
N SER A 99 -1.88 1.73 9.90
CA SER A 99 -0.93 2.54 10.66
C SER A 99 -0.40 3.66 9.75
N PRO A 100 0.27 4.71 10.26
CA PRO A 100 0.78 5.79 9.41
C PRO A 100 1.65 5.33 8.23
N GLY A 101 2.36 4.21 8.36
CA GLY A 101 3.26 3.65 7.35
C GLY A 101 2.75 2.42 6.61
N TRP A 102 1.55 1.93 6.91
CA TRP A 102 1.04 0.66 6.38
C TRP A 102 -0.40 0.75 5.88
N VAL A 103 -0.61 0.25 4.67
CA VAL A 103 -1.94 0.14 4.04
C VAL A 103 -2.29 -1.33 3.85
N LEU A 104 -3.50 -1.72 4.26
CA LEU A 104 -4.11 -3.00 3.93
C LEU A 104 -4.99 -2.83 2.69
N THR A 105 -4.84 -3.72 1.71
CA THR A 105 -5.61 -3.73 0.45
C THR A 105 -5.82 -5.17 0.00
N ALA A 106 -6.48 -5.39 -1.15
CA ALA A 106 -6.66 -6.71 -1.73
C ALA A 106 -5.38 -7.17 -2.43
N ALA A 107 -5.07 -8.46 -2.39
CA ALA A 107 -3.90 -9.01 -3.04
C ALA A 107 -3.99 -8.89 -4.56
N HIS A 108 -5.16 -9.08 -5.16
CA HIS A 108 -5.36 -8.93 -6.60
C HIS A 108 -5.02 -7.52 -7.11
N CYS A 109 -5.14 -6.48 -6.27
CA CYS A 109 -4.76 -5.11 -6.63
C CYS A 109 -3.25 -4.92 -6.84
N VAL A 110 -2.44 -5.77 -6.22
CA VAL A 110 -0.97 -5.64 -6.19
C VAL A 110 -0.24 -6.93 -6.57
N LYS A 111 -0.96 -7.94 -7.09
CA LYS A 111 -0.39 -9.20 -7.55
C LYS A 111 0.51 -8.95 -8.77
N GLN A 112 1.57 -9.75 -8.91
CA GLN A 112 2.47 -9.74 -10.09
C GLN A 112 3.09 -8.35 -10.39
N MET A 113 3.34 -7.57 -9.34
CA MET A 113 3.98 -6.26 -9.43
C MET A 113 5.49 -6.42 -9.36
N ASN A 114 6.17 -6.31 -10.50
CA ASN A 114 7.61 -6.11 -10.49
C ASN A 114 7.95 -4.69 -10.01
N VAL A 115 9.23 -4.44 -9.70
CA VAL A 115 9.67 -3.15 -9.15
C VAL A 115 9.27 -1.96 -10.03
N CYS A 116 9.21 -2.16 -11.35
CA CYS A 116 8.83 -1.12 -12.29
C CYS A 116 7.35 -0.81 -12.33
N LYS A 117 6.48 -1.80 -12.14
CA LYS A 117 5.06 -1.55 -11.93
C LYS A 117 4.84 -0.87 -10.58
N MET A 118 5.50 -1.32 -9.51
CA MET A 118 5.41 -0.71 -8.18
C MET A 118 5.81 0.78 -8.18
N ARG A 119 6.89 1.16 -8.89
CA ARG A 119 7.32 2.57 -9.01
C ARG A 119 6.31 3.48 -9.72
N LYS A 120 5.38 2.92 -10.49
CA LYS A 120 4.27 3.67 -11.12
C LYS A 120 3.08 3.84 -10.20
N LEU A 121 3.00 3.08 -9.12
CA LEU A 121 1.90 3.18 -8.17
C LEU A 121 2.09 4.36 -7.22
N ARG A 122 0.97 4.94 -6.81
CA ARG A 122 0.86 6.01 -5.82
C ARG A 122 -0.24 5.67 -4.84
N ILE A 123 0.08 5.85 -3.56
CA ILE A 123 -0.87 5.70 -2.45
C ILE A 123 -1.29 7.10 -2.06
N VAL A 124 -2.59 7.39 -2.14
CA VAL A 124 -3.14 8.72 -1.83
C VAL A 124 -4.13 8.63 -0.68
N ALA A 125 -3.88 9.39 0.38
CA ALA A 125 -4.73 9.50 1.57
C ALA A 125 -5.23 10.94 1.76
N GLY A 126 -6.37 11.11 2.44
CA GLY A 126 -6.98 12.42 2.69
C GLY A 126 -7.69 13.02 1.48
N ASP A 127 -7.83 12.26 0.39
CA ASP A 127 -8.61 12.69 -0.77
C ASP A 127 -10.11 12.48 -0.50
N TRP A 128 -10.92 13.38 -1.05
CA TRP A 128 -12.39 13.36 -0.96
C TRP A 128 -13.02 13.49 -2.34
N LYS A 129 -12.45 14.33 -3.22
CA LYS A 129 -12.93 14.56 -4.57
C LYS A 129 -11.80 14.31 -5.58
N GLN A 130 -11.82 13.13 -6.19
CA GLN A 130 -10.81 12.72 -7.16
C GLN A 130 -10.76 13.67 -8.36
N TYR A 131 -9.55 13.93 -8.83
CA TYR A 131 -9.25 14.72 -10.04
C TYR A 131 -9.80 16.16 -10.02
N SER A 132 -10.08 16.72 -8.84
CA SER A 132 -10.50 18.11 -8.74
C SER A 132 -9.34 19.08 -9.03
N ASP A 133 -9.60 20.10 -9.87
CA ASP A 133 -8.70 21.23 -10.09
C ASP A 133 -8.80 22.32 -8.99
N ASP A 134 -9.65 22.10 -7.98
CA ASP A 134 -9.77 23.01 -6.84
C ASP A 134 -8.64 22.76 -5.84
N GLU A 135 -7.68 23.68 -5.78
CA GLU A 135 -6.51 23.60 -4.89
C GLU A 135 -6.88 23.54 -3.39
N ALA A 136 -8.05 24.07 -2.98
CA ALA A 136 -8.50 23.97 -1.59
C ALA A 136 -8.92 22.53 -1.22
N VAL A 137 -9.41 21.77 -2.21
CA VAL A 137 -9.77 20.35 -2.07
C VAL A 137 -8.54 19.47 -2.23
N LYS A 138 -7.75 19.72 -3.28
CA LYS A 138 -6.54 18.96 -3.61
C LYS A 138 -5.45 19.08 -2.55
N GLY A 139 -5.31 20.25 -1.92
CA GLY A 139 -4.30 20.55 -0.90
C GLY A 139 -4.40 19.73 0.39
N GLN A 140 -5.48 18.96 0.58
CA GLN A 140 -5.65 18.05 1.72
C GLN A 140 -5.13 16.64 1.45
N SER A 141 -5.05 16.24 0.17
CA SER A 141 -4.57 14.92 -0.21
C SER A 141 -3.05 14.85 -0.14
N ILE A 142 -2.54 13.72 0.33
CA ILE A 142 -1.10 13.46 0.41
C ILE A 142 -0.80 12.20 -0.39
N GLU A 143 0.30 12.23 -1.13
CA GLU A 143 0.81 11.10 -1.90
C GLU A 143 2.01 10.44 -1.20
N ARG A 144 2.07 9.12 -1.25
CA ARG A 144 3.21 8.28 -0.86
C ARG A 144 3.55 7.26 -1.94
N ARG A 145 4.82 6.85 -1.96
CA ARG A 145 5.27 5.73 -2.79
C ARG A 145 5.27 4.45 -1.97
N ILE A 146 5.29 3.35 -2.69
CA ILE A 146 5.40 2.01 -2.13
C ILE A 146 6.88 1.72 -1.88
N LYS A 147 7.19 1.22 -0.68
CA LYS A 147 8.50 0.68 -0.31
C LYS A 147 8.55 -0.83 -0.54
N ARG A 148 7.58 -1.57 0.00
CA ARG A 148 7.45 -3.03 -0.13
C ARG A 148 5.99 -3.44 -0.21
N VAL A 149 5.73 -4.56 -0.85
CA VAL A 149 4.41 -5.20 -0.92
C VAL A 149 4.55 -6.63 -0.38
N PHE A 150 3.55 -7.05 0.38
CA PHE A 150 3.44 -8.39 0.94
C PHE A 150 2.05 -8.91 0.59
N SER A 151 1.96 -9.77 -0.43
CA SER A 151 0.74 -10.54 -0.66
C SER A 151 0.67 -11.69 0.34
N HIS A 152 -0.53 -12.02 0.81
CA HIS A 152 -0.70 -13.19 1.67
C HIS A 152 -0.21 -14.45 0.94
N PRO A 153 0.59 -15.33 1.58
CA PRO A 153 1.23 -16.47 0.90
C PRO A 153 0.24 -17.52 0.39
N HIS A 154 -0.95 -17.58 0.98
CA HIS A 154 -2.03 -18.48 0.55
C HIS A 154 -2.98 -17.88 -0.49
N TYR A 155 -2.75 -16.64 -0.93
CA TYR A 155 -3.58 -16.05 -1.98
C TYR A 155 -3.28 -16.67 -3.34
N ASP A 156 -4.29 -17.27 -3.95
CA ASP A 156 -4.25 -17.70 -5.35
C ASP A 156 -5.45 -17.15 -6.14
N ASP A 157 -5.13 -16.53 -7.27
CA ASP A 157 -6.09 -15.89 -8.17
C ASP A 157 -6.64 -16.89 -9.21
N ALA A 158 -5.98 -18.04 -9.35
CA ALA A 158 -6.43 -19.13 -10.23
C ALA A 158 -7.43 -20.09 -9.55
N ALA A 159 -7.69 -19.89 -8.25
CA ALA A 159 -8.53 -20.75 -7.43
C ALA A 159 -9.82 -20.02 -7.02
N ASP A 160 -9.96 -19.69 -5.74
CA ASP A 160 -11.18 -19.22 -5.08
C ASP A 160 -11.07 -17.77 -4.58
N SER A 161 -10.00 -17.04 -4.91
CA SER A 161 -9.69 -15.72 -4.33
C SER A 161 -9.59 -15.77 -2.80
N ASP A 162 -9.24 -16.92 -2.23
CA ASP A 162 -9.06 -17.05 -0.79
C ASP A 162 -7.86 -16.25 -0.30
N PHE A 163 -7.93 -15.73 0.92
CA PHE A 163 -6.91 -14.84 1.49
C PHE A 163 -6.51 -13.65 0.61
N ASP A 164 -7.46 -13.04 -0.12
CA ASP A 164 -7.23 -11.87 -0.98
C ASP A 164 -6.91 -10.58 -0.19
N VAL A 165 -5.74 -10.56 0.44
CA VAL A 165 -5.20 -9.46 1.24
C VAL A 165 -3.73 -9.24 0.94
N ALA A 166 -3.33 -7.98 0.91
CA ALA A 166 -1.94 -7.56 0.82
C ALA A 166 -1.66 -6.37 1.74
N LEU A 167 -0.44 -6.33 2.25
CA LEU A 167 0.11 -5.21 2.98
C LEU A 167 1.06 -4.42 2.09
N VAL A 168 0.91 -3.10 2.12
CA VAL A 168 1.76 -2.15 1.43
C VAL A 168 2.49 -1.30 2.47
N GLU A 169 3.81 -1.46 2.55
CA GLU A 169 4.67 -0.57 3.34
C GLU A 169 4.99 0.67 2.53
N LEU A 170 4.84 1.85 3.14
CA LEU A 170 5.05 3.13 2.49
C LEU A 170 6.52 3.59 2.60
N ASP A 171 6.98 4.39 1.63
CA ASP A 171 8.33 4.99 1.67
C ASP A 171 8.48 5.99 2.82
N LYS A 172 7.38 6.63 3.22
CA LYS A 172 7.28 7.52 4.38
C LYS A 172 5.89 7.40 5.02
N PRO A 173 5.78 7.57 6.35
CA PRO A 173 4.47 7.59 6.98
C PRO A 173 3.64 8.80 6.53
N PHE A 174 2.33 8.64 6.58
CA PHE A 174 1.39 9.75 6.47
C PHE A 174 1.32 10.54 7.79
N PRO A 175 1.26 11.88 7.75
CA PRO A 175 0.97 12.66 8.93
C PRO A 175 -0.50 12.50 9.30
N ILE A 176 -0.78 12.10 10.55
CA ILE A 176 -2.15 12.03 11.06
C ILE A 176 -2.68 13.46 11.25
N ASN A 177 -3.87 13.72 10.71
CA ASN A 177 -4.53 15.03 10.74
C ASN A 177 -6.05 14.88 10.64
N GLU A 178 -6.80 15.97 10.46
CA GLU A 178 -8.27 15.94 10.40
C GLU A 178 -8.86 15.06 9.29
N CYS A 179 -8.11 14.81 8.21
CA CYS A 179 -8.53 14.05 7.02
C CYS A 179 -7.76 12.74 6.83
N ILE A 180 -6.66 12.54 7.57
CA ILE A 180 -5.84 11.34 7.51
C ILE A 180 -5.73 10.72 8.90
N GLY A 181 -6.06 9.44 9.00
CA GLY A 181 -6.20 8.67 10.23
C GLY A 181 -6.12 7.18 9.91
N VAL A 182 -6.12 6.33 10.94
CA VAL A 182 -6.00 4.88 10.76
C VAL A 182 -7.28 4.18 11.21
N ALA A 183 -7.66 3.09 10.55
CA ALA A 183 -8.76 2.23 11.03
C ALA A 183 -8.27 1.35 12.19
N CYS A 184 -9.16 0.97 13.10
CA CYS A 184 -8.80 -0.04 14.10
C CYS A 184 -8.76 -1.43 13.45
N LEU A 185 -7.80 -2.26 13.83
CA LEU A 185 -7.84 -3.69 13.52
C LEU A 185 -8.70 -4.42 14.58
N PRO A 186 -9.34 -5.56 14.23
CA PRO A 186 -10.02 -6.41 15.20
C PRO A 186 -9.02 -6.97 16.23
N ALA A 187 -9.51 -7.36 17.40
CA ALA A 187 -8.66 -8.00 18.40
C ALA A 187 -8.34 -9.46 18.00
N MET A 188 -7.13 -9.91 18.31
CA MET A 188 -6.61 -11.24 17.91
C MET A 188 -7.50 -12.42 18.34
N ASP A 189 -8.12 -12.33 19.52
CA ASP A 189 -8.93 -13.42 20.09
C ASP A 189 -10.45 -13.12 20.01
N ASP A 190 -10.86 -12.19 19.16
CA ASP A 190 -12.27 -11.86 18.99
C ASP A 190 -12.95 -12.90 18.08
N HIS A 191 -13.69 -13.82 18.70
CA HIS A 191 -14.53 -14.82 18.04
C HIS A 191 -16.01 -14.42 18.00
N THR A 192 -16.32 -13.13 18.16
CA THR A 192 -17.70 -12.64 18.10
C THR A 192 -18.31 -12.97 16.74
N ASP A 193 -19.51 -13.55 16.76
CA ASP A 193 -20.31 -13.66 15.55
C ASP A 193 -20.79 -12.27 15.15
N LEU A 194 -20.32 -11.81 13.98
CA LEU A 194 -20.62 -10.49 13.45
C LEU A 194 -21.85 -10.50 12.52
N ALA A 195 -22.48 -11.65 12.30
CA ALA A 195 -23.68 -11.73 11.47
C ALA A 195 -24.78 -10.79 12.01
N GLY A 196 -25.41 -10.04 11.10
CA GLY A 196 -26.41 -9.02 11.42
C GLY A 196 -25.83 -7.69 11.90
N MET A 197 -24.50 -7.54 12.03
CA MET A 197 -23.88 -6.26 12.39
C MET A 197 -23.96 -5.27 11.23
N GLU A 198 -24.31 -4.03 11.55
CA GLU A 198 -24.32 -2.92 10.60
C GLU A 198 -22.91 -2.34 10.44
N CYS A 199 -22.45 -2.26 9.21
CA CYS A 199 -21.13 -1.81 8.82
C CYS A 199 -21.24 -0.76 7.71
N SER A 200 -20.11 -0.20 7.31
CA SER A 200 -20.01 0.79 6.24
C SER A 200 -18.91 0.41 5.27
N ILE A 201 -19.20 0.60 3.99
CA ILE A 201 -18.26 0.51 2.89
C ILE A 201 -18.07 1.88 2.26
N THR A 202 -16.86 2.14 1.77
CA THR A 202 -16.50 3.43 1.15
C THR A 202 -15.56 3.24 -0.03
N GLY A 203 -15.71 4.08 -1.05
CA GLY A 203 -14.83 4.06 -2.21
C GLY A 203 -15.28 4.96 -3.36
N TRP A 204 -14.52 4.89 -4.46
CA TRP A 204 -14.73 5.65 -5.70
C TRP A 204 -14.97 4.73 -6.90
N GLY A 205 -15.37 3.48 -6.64
CA GLY A 205 -15.74 2.53 -7.67
C GLY A 205 -16.98 2.94 -8.43
N THR A 206 -17.21 2.28 -9.56
CA THR A 206 -18.32 2.57 -10.46
C THR A 206 -19.66 2.46 -9.75
N LEU A 207 -20.58 3.40 -9.96
CA LEU A 207 -21.88 3.44 -9.28
C LEU A 207 -22.84 2.31 -9.67
N MET A 208 -22.49 1.54 -10.70
CA MET A 208 -23.19 0.37 -11.22
C MET A 208 -22.21 -0.39 -12.12
N SER A 209 -22.51 -1.66 -12.44
CA SER A 209 -21.67 -2.43 -13.36
C SER A 209 -21.46 -1.69 -14.69
N SER A 210 -20.19 -1.48 -15.07
CA SER A 210 -19.78 -0.68 -16.24
C SER A 210 -20.28 0.78 -16.25
N GLY A 211 -20.64 1.32 -15.08
CA GLY A 211 -21.13 2.67 -14.90
C GLY A 211 -20.03 3.72 -14.71
N PRO A 212 -20.40 5.00 -14.50
CA PRO A 212 -19.43 6.06 -14.23
C PRO A 212 -18.80 5.90 -12.84
N MET A 213 -17.52 6.28 -12.72
CA MET A 213 -16.85 6.47 -11.44
C MET A 213 -17.21 7.84 -10.85
N PRO A 214 -17.62 7.92 -9.57
CA PRO A 214 -17.93 9.18 -8.92
C PRO A 214 -16.65 9.99 -8.63
N GLU A 215 -16.73 11.31 -8.79
CA GLU A 215 -15.63 12.20 -8.36
C GLU A 215 -15.52 12.23 -6.84
N VAL A 216 -16.66 12.32 -6.14
CA VAL A 216 -16.72 12.41 -4.67
C VAL A 216 -16.76 11.01 -4.06
N LEU A 217 -16.02 10.81 -2.96
CA LEU A 217 -16.01 9.57 -2.20
C LEU A 217 -17.43 9.16 -1.84
N GLN A 218 -17.81 7.92 -2.12
CA GLN A 218 -19.13 7.40 -1.77
C GLN A 218 -19.08 6.59 -0.47
N GLN A 219 -20.22 6.50 0.20
CA GLN A 219 -20.42 5.62 1.36
C GLN A 219 -21.77 4.90 1.31
N ALA A 220 -21.81 3.66 1.79
CA ALA A 220 -23.05 2.89 1.95
C ALA A 220 -23.03 2.06 3.24
N PRO A 221 -24.17 1.96 3.95
CA PRO A 221 -24.33 0.98 5.01
C PRO A 221 -24.59 -0.41 4.42
N VAL A 222 -24.05 -1.42 5.07
CA VAL A 222 -24.26 -2.84 4.73
C VAL A 222 -24.42 -3.64 6.01
N THR A 223 -25.15 -4.74 5.95
CA THR A 223 -25.31 -5.69 7.04
C THR A 223 -24.45 -6.92 6.75
N LEU A 224 -23.71 -7.40 7.74
CA LEU A 224 -22.94 -8.64 7.62
C LEU A 224 -23.86 -9.87 7.60
N LEU A 225 -23.54 -10.85 6.77
CA LEU A 225 -24.21 -12.14 6.70
C LEU A 225 -23.36 -13.21 7.38
N SER A 226 -24.00 -14.27 7.85
CA SER A 226 -23.26 -15.49 8.19
C SER A 226 -22.70 -16.13 6.91
N ASN A 227 -21.56 -16.84 7.03
CA ASN A 227 -21.01 -17.57 5.87
C ASN A 227 -21.98 -18.64 5.35
N ALA A 228 -22.85 -19.19 6.20
CA ALA A 228 -23.86 -20.17 5.79
C ALA A 228 -24.94 -19.54 4.90
N GLU A 229 -25.43 -18.34 5.25
CA GLU A 229 -26.36 -17.57 4.40
C GLU A 229 -25.69 -17.20 3.08
N CYS A 230 -24.47 -16.66 3.14
CA CYS A 230 -23.74 -16.29 1.93
C CYS A 230 -23.46 -17.48 1.00
N GLN A 231 -23.08 -18.64 1.57
CA GLN A 231 -22.87 -19.85 0.79
C GLN A 231 -24.16 -20.34 0.11
N ALA A 232 -25.32 -20.13 0.74
CA ALA A 232 -26.61 -20.48 0.15
C ALA A 232 -26.94 -19.57 -1.05
N ASP A 233 -26.67 -18.27 -0.94
CA ASP A 233 -26.83 -17.28 -2.01
C ASP A 233 -25.96 -17.62 -3.24
N TYR A 234 -24.71 -18.03 -2.99
CA TYR A 234 -23.75 -18.39 -4.04
C TYR A 234 -23.86 -19.84 -4.55
N ALA A 235 -24.72 -20.68 -3.96
CA ALA A 235 -24.80 -22.11 -4.30
C ALA A 235 -25.11 -22.37 -5.79
N SER A 236 -25.91 -21.50 -6.41
CA SER A 236 -26.28 -21.64 -7.83
C SER A 236 -25.15 -21.31 -8.81
N ARG A 237 -24.09 -20.65 -8.33
CA ARG A 237 -22.88 -20.30 -9.11
C ARG A 237 -21.74 -21.30 -8.93
N ASN A 238 -21.94 -22.30 -8.07
CA ASN A 238 -20.92 -23.28 -7.71
C ASN A 238 -19.65 -22.62 -7.14
N GLU A 239 -19.83 -21.46 -6.50
CA GLU A 239 -18.78 -20.74 -5.78
C GLU A 239 -18.75 -21.18 -4.31
N THR A 240 -17.55 -21.20 -3.73
CA THR A 240 -17.34 -21.62 -2.34
C THR A 240 -16.95 -20.42 -1.49
N ILE A 241 -17.69 -20.20 -0.40
CA ILE A 241 -17.41 -19.17 0.60
C ILE A 241 -16.57 -19.79 1.72
N THR A 242 -15.27 -19.46 1.75
CA THR A 242 -14.32 -20.00 2.73
C THR A 242 -14.46 -19.31 4.09
N ALA A 243 -13.78 -19.83 5.12
CA ALA A 243 -13.76 -19.21 6.45
C ALA A 243 -13.00 -17.86 6.47
N SER A 244 -12.06 -17.66 5.56
CA SER A 244 -11.29 -16.44 5.33
C SER A 244 -12.07 -15.39 4.52
N MET A 245 -13.30 -15.70 4.12
CA MET A 245 -14.23 -14.76 3.51
C MET A 245 -15.33 -14.35 4.48
N MET A 246 -15.92 -13.18 4.24
CA MET A 246 -17.16 -12.70 4.83
C MET A 246 -18.01 -12.02 3.78
N CYS A 247 -19.32 -11.96 4.01
CA CYS A 247 -20.23 -11.32 3.06
C CYS A 247 -21.02 -10.22 3.73
N ALA A 248 -21.34 -9.19 2.94
CA ALA A 248 -22.18 -8.10 3.36
C ALA A 248 -23.17 -7.76 2.26
N ALA A 249 -24.42 -7.54 2.65
CA ALA A 249 -25.43 -7.02 1.75
C ALA A 249 -25.97 -5.73 2.34
N GLY A 250 -26.17 -4.71 1.52
CA GLY A 250 -26.97 -3.57 1.95
C GLY A 250 -28.16 -3.37 1.03
N ASN A 251 -29.17 -2.70 1.56
CA ASN A 251 -30.37 -2.36 0.83
C ASN A 251 -30.74 -0.89 1.09
N SER A 252 -31.31 -0.26 0.09
CA SER A 252 -31.61 1.16 0.05
C SER A 252 -32.94 1.46 -0.62
N GLU A 253 -33.42 2.69 -0.49
CA GLU A 253 -34.70 3.12 -1.09
C GLU A 253 -34.77 3.03 -2.65
N LYS A 254 -33.68 2.73 -3.36
CA LYS A 254 -33.50 2.71 -4.86
C LYS A 254 -32.58 1.56 -5.26
N GLY A 255 -32.48 0.53 -4.41
CA GLY A 255 -31.89 -0.76 -4.77
C GLY A 255 -30.89 -1.31 -3.76
N ILE A 256 -30.29 -2.42 -4.13
CA ILE A 256 -29.23 -3.09 -3.37
C ILE A 256 -27.98 -2.22 -3.39
N THR A 257 -27.27 -2.18 -2.27
CA THR A 257 -25.99 -1.48 -2.17
C THR A 257 -24.88 -2.50 -2.06
N ASP A 258 -23.83 -2.26 -2.82
CA ASP A 258 -22.70 -3.16 -2.94
C ASP A 258 -21.45 -2.36 -3.31
N THR A 259 -20.28 -2.95 -3.10
CA THR A 259 -19.03 -2.49 -3.69
C THR A 259 -18.99 -2.83 -5.17
N CYS A 260 -18.27 -2.06 -5.97
CA CYS A 260 -18.16 -2.33 -7.40
C CYS A 260 -16.73 -2.09 -7.94
N GLN A 261 -16.57 -2.13 -9.25
CA GLN A 261 -15.28 -1.97 -9.94
C GLN A 261 -14.59 -0.67 -9.51
N GLY A 262 -13.39 -0.78 -8.94
CA GLY A 262 -12.63 0.34 -8.38
C GLY A 262 -12.71 0.51 -6.86
N ASP A 263 -13.61 -0.21 -6.18
CA ASP A 263 -13.67 -0.28 -4.71
C ASP A 263 -12.81 -1.41 -4.13
N SER A 264 -12.32 -2.32 -4.97
CA SER A 264 -11.44 -3.43 -4.59
C SER A 264 -10.30 -2.99 -3.67
N GLY A 265 -10.06 -3.74 -2.60
CA GLY A 265 -9.10 -3.38 -1.56
C GLY A 265 -9.57 -2.32 -0.55
N GLY A 266 -10.73 -1.70 -0.78
CA GLY A 266 -11.35 -0.73 0.12
C GLY A 266 -11.84 -1.35 1.44
N PRO A 267 -12.16 -0.51 2.43
CA PRO A 267 -12.57 -0.95 3.76
C PRO A 267 -14.04 -1.41 3.81
N LEU A 268 -14.28 -2.49 4.54
CA LEU A 268 -15.53 -2.75 5.25
C LEU A 268 -15.29 -2.56 6.75
N VAL A 269 -15.90 -1.51 7.32
CA VAL A 269 -15.69 -1.11 8.72
C VAL A 269 -16.99 -1.14 9.52
N CYS A 270 -16.94 -1.64 10.75
CA CYS A 270 -18.08 -1.71 11.65
C CYS A 270 -17.81 -0.87 12.90
N GLU A 271 -18.82 -0.13 13.37
CA GLU A 271 -18.68 0.70 14.56
C GLU A 271 -18.84 -0.14 15.83
N ALA A 272 -17.83 -0.11 16.70
CA ALA A 272 -17.88 -0.71 18.02
C ALA A 272 -17.30 0.28 19.05
N SER A 273 -18.07 0.58 20.10
CA SER A 273 -17.64 1.48 21.19
C SER A 273 -17.11 2.86 20.72
N GLY A 274 -17.73 3.43 19.68
CA GLY A 274 -17.34 4.73 19.12
C GLY A 274 -16.03 4.71 18.34
N ARG A 275 -15.63 3.52 17.87
CA ARG A 275 -14.45 3.27 17.02
C ARG A 275 -14.89 2.46 15.81
N TYR A 276 -14.32 2.74 14.65
CA TYR A 276 -14.52 1.94 13.43
C TYR A 276 -13.43 0.90 13.29
N ILE A 277 -13.85 -0.36 13.27
CA ILE A 277 -13.00 -1.55 13.18
C ILE A 277 -13.08 -2.11 11.77
N LEU A 278 -11.93 -2.33 11.13
CA LEU A 278 -11.79 -2.93 9.81
C LEU A 278 -12.04 -4.44 9.87
N GLN A 279 -13.24 -4.87 9.47
CA GLN A 279 -13.62 -6.28 9.49
C GLN A 279 -13.33 -6.99 8.18
N GLY A 280 -13.43 -6.27 7.06
CA GLY A 280 -13.26 -6.83 5.72
C GLY A 280 -12.47 -5.94 4.78
N VAL A 281 -11.87 -6.57 3.78
CA VAL A 281 -11.24 -5.92 2.61
C VAL A 281 -12.06 -6.30 1.38
N THR A 282 -12.54 -5.31 0.62
CA THR A 282 -13.34 -5.56 -0.61
C THR A 282 -12.57 -6.45 -1.58
N SER A 283 -13.14 -7.59 -1.97
CA SER A 283 -12.43 -8.61 -2.76
C SER A 283 -13.14 -8.88 -4.09
N TRP A 284 -14.30 -9.54 -4.05
CA TRP A 284 -15.02 -9.95 -5.26
C TRP A 284 -16.54 -9.98 -5.06
N GLY A 285 -17.28 -10.17 -6.15
CA GLY A 285 -18.73 -10.24 -6.16
C GLY A 285 -19.23 -10.64 -7.55
N ASP A 286 -20.47 -11.11 -7.62
CA ASP A 286 -21.08 -11.43 -8.91
C ASP A 286 -21.86 -10.24 -9.47
N GLY A 287 -21.20 -9.51 -10.37
CA GLY A 287 -21.67 -8.20 -10.80
C GLY A 287 -21.52 -7.17 -9.68
N CYS A 288 -22.36 -6.13 -9.72
CA CYS A 288 -22.43 -5.14 -8.64
C CYS A 288 -23.89 -4.93 -8.27
N ALA A 289 -24.21 -5.06 -6.98
CA ALA A 289 -25.56 -4.91 -6.45
C ALA A 289 -26.58 -5.85 -7.11
N LEU A 290 -26.16 -7.08 -7.43
CA LEU A 290 -27.05 -8.10 -7.97
C LEU A 290 -27.89 -8.74 -6.85
N GLU A 291 -29.21 -8.79 -7.05
CA GLU A 291 -30.10 -9.38 -6.05
C GLU A 291 -29.81 -10.86 -5.82
N GLY A 292 -29.66 -11.21 -4.54
CA GLY A 292 -29.30 -12.55 -4.11
C GLY A 292 -27.80 -12.89 -4.19
N TYR A 293 -26.93 -11.92 -4.48
CA TYR A 293 -25.47 -12.12 -4.49
C TYR A 293 -24.80 -11.01 -3.67
N PRO A 294 -24.58 -11.22 -2.36
CA PRO A 294 -23.93 -10.23 -1.50
C PRO A 294 -22.46 -10.02 -1.89
N GLY A 295 -21.92 -8.83 -1.65
CA GLY A 295 -20.49 -8.58 -1.85
C GLY A 295 -19.64 -9.45 -0.93
N VAL A 296 -18.50 -9.94 -1.44
CA VAL A 296 -17.57 -10.81 -0.72
C VAL A 296 -16.28 -10.05 -0.39
N TYR A 297 -15.88 -10.16 0.87
CA TYR A 297 -14.75 -9.45 1.45
C TYR A 297 -13.79 -10.46 2.08
N ALA A 298 -12.49 -10.21 1.96
CA ALA A 298 -11.50 -10.97 2.71
C ALA A 298 -11.61 -10.60 4.20
N ARG A 299 -11.74 -11.61 5.06
CA ARG A 299 -11.96 -11.47 6.51
C ARG A 299 -10.67 -11.12 7.22
N VAL A 300 -10.58 -9.89 7.73
CA VAL A 300 -9.35 -9.40 8.38
C VAL A 300 -8.97 -10.22 9.61
N SER A 301 -9.95 -10.65 10.41
CA SER A 301 -9.69 -11.48 11.60
C SER A 301 -9.03 -12.82 11.29
N SER A 302 -9.18 -13.35 10.07
CA SER A 302 -8.54 -14.60 9.65
C SER A 302 -7.04 -14.47 9.35
N VAL A 303 -6.55 -13.24 9.16
CA VAL A 303 -5.17 -12.94 8.73
C VAL A 303 -4.42 -12.02 9.69
N LEU A 304 -4.98 -11.72 10.87
CA LEU A 304 -4.37 -10.80 11.82
C LEU A 304 -2.96 -11.21 12.26
N GLY A 305 -2.74 -12.51 12.50
CA GLY A 305 -1.40 -13.02 12.84
C GLY A 305 -0.37 -12.69 11.76
N TRP A 306 -0.73 -12.92 10.49
CA TRP A 306 0.11 -12.56 9.35
C TRP A 306 0.33 -11.04 9.24
N ILE A 307 -0.71 -10.23 9.46
CA ILE A 307 -0.57 -8.76 9.46
C ILE A 307 0.47 -8.32 10.48
N HIS A 308 0.38 -8.82 11.71
CA HIS A 308 1.33 -8.51 12.77
C HIS A 308 2.74 -9.00 12.46
N ASP A 309 2.90 -10.23 11.97
CA ASP A 309 4.21 -10.78 11.64
C ASP A 309 4.90 -10.01 10.52
N VAL A 310 4.17 -9.55 9.49
CA VAL A 310 4.70 -8.68 8.43
C VAL A 310 5.12 -7.33 9.01
N MET A 311 4.25 -6.69 9.81
CA MET A 311 4.53 -5.37 10.40
C MET A 311 5.70 -5.41 11.40
N ASP A 312 5.90 -6.54 12.09
CA ASP A 312 7.02 -6.81 12.99
C ASP A 312 8.32 -7.18 12.24
N GLY A 313 8.29 -7.28 10.91
CA GLY A 313 9.44 -7.66 10.09
C GLY A 313 9.85 -9.13 10.18
N LYS A 314 8.93 -10.02 10.59
CA LYS A 314 9.15 -11.48 10.65
C LYS A 314 8.90 -12.17 9.30
N VAL A 315 8.28 -11.47 8.36
CA VAL A 315 8.00 -11.96 7.00
C VAL A 315 8.79 -11.09 6.02
N GLU A 316 9.53 -11.74 5.12
CA GLU A 316 10.21 -11.05 4.02
C GLU A 316 9.21 -10.64 2.93
N ALA A 317 9.50 -9.58 2.20
CA ALA A 317 8.62 -9.13 1.12
C ALA A 317 8.46 -10.23 0.08
N SER A 318 7.24 -10.36 -0.47
CA SER A 318 6.97 -11.34 -1.51
C SER A 318 7.74 -10.94 -2.77
N ASP A 319 8.95 -11.46 -2.95
CA ASP A 319 9.47 -11.71 -4.29
C ASP A 319 8.59 -12.80 -4.87
N THR A 320 7.87 -12.48 -5.94
CA THR A 320 7.05 -13.46 -6.67
C THR A 320 7.97 -14.45 -7.38
N SER A 321 8.48 -15.40 -6.63
CA SER A 321 9.01 -16.68 -7.10
C SER A 321 9.01 -17.65 -5.92
N ASP A 322 8.37 -18.78 -6.17
CA ASP A 322 8.26 -20.02 -5.40
C ASP A 322 9.44 -20.35 -4.45
N GLU A 323 9.16 -21.19 -3.45
CA GLU A 323 10.05 -21.59 -2.34
C GLU A 323 11.55 -21.71 -2.69
N THR A 324 12.38 -21.27 -1.74
CA THR A 324 13.86 -21.20 -1.78
C THR A 324 14.46 -20.06 -2.61
N SER A 325 14.17 -18.81 -2.26
CA SER A 325 15.00 -17.68 -2.73
C SER A 325 16.38 -17.75 -2.05
N PRO A 326 17.48 -18.05 -2.78
CA PRO A 326 18.81 -17.94 -2.21
C PRO A 326 19.06 -16.47 -1.85
N THR A 327 19.66 -16.21 -0.68
CA THR A 327 20.28 -14.90 -0.41
C THR A 327 21.07 -14.47 -1.64
N LEU A 328 20.64 -13.39 -2.28
CA LEU A 328 21.28 -12.84 -3.49
C LEU A 328 22.75 -12.57 -3.19
N ALA A 329 23.62 -13.47 -3.63
CA ALA A 329 25.06 -13.35 -3.43
C ALA A 329 25.66 -12.69 -4.67
N PHE A 330 26.16 -11.47 -4.50
CA PHE A 330 27.02 -10.82 -5.48
C PHE A 330 28.47 -11.17 -5.14
N PRO A 331 29.13 -12.09 -5.88
CA PRO A 331 30.51 -12.43 -5.59
C PRO A 331 31.44 -11.23 -5.85
N GLY A 332 32.18 -10.79 -4.83
CA GLY A 332 33.18 -9.72 -4.97
C GLY A 332 32.57 -8.33 -5.23
N HIS A 333 33.04 -7.66 -6.28
CA HIS A 333 32.58 -6.34 -6.72
C HIS A 333 31.50 -6.40 -7.82
N ALA A 334 30.91 -7.58 -8.07
CA ALA A 334 29.91 -7.76 -9.10
C ALA A 334 28.68 -6.87 -8.85
N ILE A 335 28.31 -6.07 -9.84
CA ILE A 335 27.12 -5.21 -9.76
C ILE A 335 25.85 -5.90 -10.29
N TRP A 336 26.01 -7.01 -11.02
CA TRP A 336 24.91 -7.76 -11.67
C TRP A 336 24.84 -9.20 -11.16
N THR A 337 23.64 -9.76 -11.08
CA THR A 337 23.43 -11.21 -10.96
C THR A 337 22.18 -11.60 -11.73
N VAL A 338 22.30 -12.53 -12.68
CA VAL A 338 21.15 -12.99 -13.48
C VAL A 338 20.27 -13.88 -12.61
N LEU A 339 19.01 -13.50 -12.47
CA LEU A 339 18.01 -14.24 -11.67
C LEU A 339 17.28 -15.28 -12.53
N SER A 340 16.94 -14.89 -13.76
CA SER A 340 16.20 -15.74 -14.69
C SER A 340 16.46 -15.35 -16.14
N GLY A 341 16.19 -16.28 -17.04
CA GLY A 341 16.37 -16.09 -18.49
C GLY A 341 17.80 -16.31 -18.97
N SER A 342 18.05 -15.93 -20.23
CA SER A 342 19.28 -16.29 -20.96
C SER A 342 20.30 -15.14 -21.07
N CYS A 343 20.11 -14.06 -20.31
CA CYS A 343 21.16 -13.04 -20.17
C CYS A 343 22.37 -13.62 -19.45
N ARG A 344 23.53 -12.99 -19.64
CA ARG A 344 24.77 -13.43 -19.01
C ARG A 344 25.64 -12.23 -18.65
N VAL A 345 26.47 -12.42 -17.65
CA VAL A 345 27.58 -11.52 -17.32
C VAL A 345 28.84 -12.14 -17.93
N ASP A 346 29.58 -11.39 -18.74
CA ASP A 346 30.83 -11.87 -19.34
C ASP A 346 32.04 -11.73 -18.39
N GLU A 347 33.22 -12.11 -18.86
CA GLU A 347 34.46 -12.10 -18.07
C GLU A 347 34.92 -10.68 -17.66
N SER A 348 34.37 -9.63 -18.28
CA SER A 348 34.67 -8.22 -18.01
C SER A 348 33.58 -7.56 -17.16
N ASP A 349 32.75 -8.35 -16.46
CA ASP A 349 31.60 -7.89 -15.68
C ASP A 349 30.55 -7.12 -16.50
N CYS A 350 30.54 -7.30 -17.82
CA CYS A 350 29.53 -6.69 -18.69
C CYS A 350 28.30 -7.59 -18.81
N LEU A 351 27.12 -6.99 -18.63
CA LEU A 351 25.86 -7.65 -18.87
C LEU A 351 25.54 -7.63 -20.37
N VAL A 352 25.21 -8.80 -20.92
CA VAL A 352 24.89 -8.93 -22.35
C VAL A 352 23.56 -9.64 -22.56
N SER A 353 22.88 -9.27 -23.65
CA SER A 353 21.64 -9.90 -24.08
C SER A 353 21.83 -11.38 -24.41
N PRO A 354 20.74 -12.17 -24.44
CA PRO A 354 20.79 -13.52 -24.99
C PRO A 354 21.35 -13.49 -26.43
N GLY A 355 22.14 -14.49 -26.80
CA GLY A 355 22.67 -14.62 -28.16
C GLY A 355 23.83 -13.68 -28.53
N TYR A 356 24.08 -12.60 -27.78
CA TYR A 356 25.15 -11.62 -28.07
C TYR A 356 26.51 -12.32 -28.29
N PRO A 357 27.42 -11.88 -29.19
CA PRO A 357 27.28 -10.77 -30.14
C PRO A 357 26.43 -11.12 -31.38
N GLY A 358 25.81 -12.30 -31.42
CA GLY A 358 24.82 -12.66 -32.43
C GLY A 358 23.42 -12.18 -32.04
N ASN A 359 22.43 -12.54 -32.86
CA ASN A 359 21.07 -12.08 -32.64
C ASN A 359 20.42 -12.74 -31.41
N TYR A 360 19.64 -11.96 -30.65
CA TYR A 360 18.67 -12.52 -29.71
C TYR A 360 17.51 -13.19 -30.45
N SER A 361 16.68 -13.97 -29.75
CA SER A 361 15.48 -14.62 -30.31
C SER A 361 14.21 -13.85 -29.97
N ASN A 362 13.11 -14.15 -30.66
CA ASN A 362 11.79 -13.60 -30.34
C ASN A 362 11.27 -14.16 -29.01
N LYS A 363 10.49 -13.35 -28.27
CA LYS A 363 9.84 -13.70 -27.00
C LYS A 363 10.81 -14.21 -25.93
N GLU A 364 12.03 -13.68 -25.94
CA GLU A 364 12.99 -13.93 -24.88
C GLU A 364 12.80 -12.91 -23.76
N GLU A 365 13.06 -13.32 -22.53
CA GLU A 365 13.09 -12.45 -21.38
C GLU A 365 14.24 -12.81 -20.45
N CYS A 366 14.73 -11.84 -19.69
CA CYS A 366 15.63 -12.09 -18.58
C CYS A 366 15.45 -11.05 -17.48
N THR A 367 15.76 -11.47 -16.24
CA THR A 367 15.73 -10.61 -15.06
C THR A 367 17.09 -10.63 -14.39
N VAL A 368 17.61 -9.46 -14.05
CA VAL A 368 18.96 -9.29 -13.50
C VAL A 368 18.90 -8.41 -12.25
N ALA A 369 19.29 -8.97 -11.11
CA ALA A 369 19.45 -8.21 -9.88
C ALA A 369 20.63 -7.25 -9.97
N VAL A 370 20.49 -6.11 -9.30
CA VAL A 370 21.51 -5.06 -9.22
C VAL A 370 21.92 -4.86 -7.78
N ASN A 371 23.23 -4.86 -7.52
CA ASN A 371 23.77 -4.39 -6.25
C ASN A 371 23.80 -2.85 -6.24
N ALA A 372 22.68 -2.23 -5.88
CA ALA A 372 22.52 -0.78 -5.95
C ALA A 372 23.56 0.01 -5.11
N SER A 373 24.10 -0.58 -4.05
CA SER A 373 25.14 0.06 -3.22
C SER A 373 26.53 0.06 -3.86
N ALA A 374 26.78 -0.85 -4.81
CA ALA A 374 28.02 -0.93 -5.58
C ALA A 374 27.88 -0.44 -7.02
N ALA A 375 26.67 -0.04 -7.43
CA ALA A 375 26.35 0.38 -8.78
C ALA A 375 27.10 1.65 -9.18
N VAL A 376 27.71 1.61 -10.36
CA VAL A 376 28.38 2.74 -11.02
C VAL A 376 27.66 3.07 -12.33
N PRO A 377 27.91 4.23 -12.96
CA PRO A 377 27.30 4.56 -14.25
C PRO A 377 27.55 3.47 -15.29
N ILE A 378 26.56 3.17 -16.12
CA ILE A 378 26.68 2.21 -17.23
C ILE A 378 27.45 2.84 -18.39
N HIS A 379 28.39 2.09 -18.96
CA HIS A 379 28.91 2.30 -20.30
C HIS A 379 28.25 1.32 -21.29
N VAL A 380 27.77 1.82 -22.42
CA VAL A 380 27.12 1.05 -23.48
C VAL A 380 28.17 0.73 -24.55
N ASP A 381 28.67 -0.50 -24.54
CA ASP A 381 29.59 -1.01 -25.57
C ASP A 381 28.87 -1.19 -26.91
N GLU A 382 27.68 -1.78 -26.89
CA GLU A 382 26.85 -2.04 -28.06
C GLU A 382 25.37 -2.00 -27.66
N PHE A 383 24.53 -1.42 -28.51
CA PHE A 383 23.10 -1.42 -28.31
C PHE A 383 22.38 -1.42 -29.65
N SER A 384 21.81 -2.56 -30.02
CA SER A 384 21.09 -2.74 -31.27
C SER A 384 19.89 -3.66 -31.05
N THR A 385 18.71 -3.06 -30.89
CA THR A 385 17.43 -3.76 -30.69
C THR A 385 16.36 -3.22 -31.62
N GLU A 386 15.21 -3.90 -31.74
CA GLU A 386 14.05 -3.33 -32.43
C GLU A 386 13.53 -2.09 -31.69
N ALA A 387 13.56 -0.93 -32.37
CA ALA A 387 13.17 0.34 -31.77
C ALA A 387 11.67 0.35 -31.41
N GLY A 388 11.38 0.52 -30.12
CA GLY A 388 10.03 0.63 -29.57
C GLY A 388 9.36 -0.69 -29.20
N TYR A 389 9.97 -1.84 -29.50
CA TYR A 389 9.38 -3.16 -29.27
C TYR A 389 10.26 -3.99 -28.33
N ASP A 390 11.55 -4.14 -28.66
CA ASP A 390 12.50 -4.89 -27.84
C ASP A 390 13.22 -3.97 -26.86
N SER A 391 12.99 -4.20 -25.57
CA SER A 391 13.30 -3.21 -24.56
C SER A 391 14.16 -3.75 -23.42
N LEU A 392 15.24 -3.02 -23.14
CA LEU A 392 15.99 -3.12 -21.90
C LEU A 392 15.46 -2.07 -20.92
N LEU A 393 15.04 -2.49 -19.74
CA LEU A 393 14.57 -1.61 -18.68
C LEU A 393 15.67 -1.45 -17.63
N VAL A 394 16.18 -0.23 -17.52
CA VAL A 394 17.10 0.20 -16.45
C VAL A 394 16.43 1.31 -15.67
N ASN A 395 16.36 1.18 -14.34
CA ASN A 395 15.61 2.08 -13.45
C ASN A 395 14.16 2.30 -13.93
N CYS A 396 13.58 1.25 -14.54
CA CYS A 396 12.22 1.24 -15.07
C CYS A 396 11.95 2.20 -16.24
N LYS A 397 13.02 2.72 -16.86
CA LYS A 397 12.98 3.39 -18.15
C LYS A 397 13.34 2.38 -19.24
N ALA A 398 12.53 2.31 -20.28
CA ALA A 398 12.77 1.45 -21.44
C ALA A 398 13.78 2.10 -22.41
N TYR A 399 14.74 1.30 -22.86
CA TYR A 399 15.74 1.61 -23.87
C TYR A 399 15.58 0.63 -25.02
N SER A 400 15.57 1.12 -26.26
CA SER A 400 15.41 0.32 -27.47
C SER A 400 16.07 1.02 -28.68
N GLY A 401 16.23 0.30 -29.79
CA GLY A 401 16.87 0.83 -30.99
C GLY A 401 18.39 0.86 -30.82
N SER A 402 18.99 2.03 -31.07
CA SER A 402 20.44 2.26 -30.95
C SER A 402 20.85 3.10 -29.74
N ALA A 403 19.89 3.51 -28.90
CA ALA A 403 20.14 4.37 -27.75
C ALA A 403 20.01 3.56 -26.45
N GLY A 404 21.15 3.06 -25.97
CA GLY A 404 21.26 2.35 -24.70
C GLY A 404 21.28 3.25 -23.46
N PRO A 405 21.33 2.67 -22.26
CA PRO A 405 21.33 3.38 -20.98
C PRO A 405 22.69 3.99 -20.60
N GLU A 406 23.31 4.78 -21.48
CA GLU A 406 24.63 5.41 -21.23
C GLU A 406 24.59 6.34 -20.00
N ALA A 407 25.62 6.24 -19.17
CA ALA A 407 25.84 6.99 -17.93
C ALA A 407 24.73 6.85 -16.86
N VAL A 408 23.83 5.87 -17.01
CA VAL A 408 22.78 5.59 -16.02
C VAL A 408 23.37 4.77 -14.87
N VAL A 409 23.20 5.20 -13.63
CA VAL A 409 23.51 4.37 -12.45
C VAL A 409 22.30 3.48 -12.14
N PRO A 410 22.40 2.14 -12.25
CA PRO A 410 21.27 1.26 -12.00
C PRO A 410 20.96 1.21 -10.49
N ASP A 411 19.70 1.45 -10.12
CA ASP A 411 19.23 1.51 -8.72
C ASP A 411 18.34 0.32 -8.31
N THR A 412 18.00 -0.53 -9.28
CA THR A 412 17.03 -1.62 -9.13
C THR A 412 17.25 -2.67 -10.22
N THR A 413 16.58 -3.82 -10.07
CA THR A 413 16.49 -4.90 -11.07
C THR A 413 16.37 -4.40 -12.51
N VAL A 414 17.22 -4.96 -13.37
CA VAL A 414 17.19 -4.76 -14.82
C VAL A 414 16.34 -5.86 -15.46
N TYR A 415 15.51 -5.48 -16.43
CA TYR A 415 14.67 -6.41 -17.17
C TYR A 415 14.95 -6.29 -18.66
N TRP A 416 14.98 -7.42 -19.35
CA TRP A 416 15.01 -7.48 -20.82
C TRP A 416 13.83 -8.29 -21.32
N TYR A 417 13.22 -7.85 -22.41
CA TYR A 417 12.25 -8.63 -23.16
C TYR A 417 12.31 -8.30 -24.66
N SER A 418 12.10 -9.32 -25.49
CA SER A 418 11.87 -9.18 -26.93
C SER A 418 10.45 -9.56 -27.32
N ASP A 419 9.97 -8.99 -28.41
CA ASP A 419 8.63 -9.19 -28.94
C ASP A 419 8.55 -10.42 -29.87
N GLY A 420 7.45 -10.57 -30.62
CA GLY A 420 7.24 -11.71 -31.50
C GLY A 420 7.99 -11.67 -32.85
N SER A 421 8.76 -10.62 -33.13
CA SER A 421 9.35 -10.32 -34.44
C SER A 421 10.71 -9.60 -34.34
N VAL A 422 11.28 -9.24 -35.50
CA VAL A 422 12.51 -8.44 -35.72
C VAL A 422 13.60 -8.57 -34.65
N VAL A 423 14.60 -9.40 -34.93
CA VAL A 423 15.77 -9.54 -34.06
C VAL A 423 16.96 -8.74 -34.56
N SER A 424 17.85 -8.36 -33.65
CA SER A 424 19.13 -7.70 -33.96
C SER A 424 20.25 -8.27 -33.08
N ASN A 425 21.47 -7.76 -33.23
CA ASN A 425 22.69 -8.23 -32.55
C ASN A 425 22.64 -8.10 -31.00
N GLY A 426 21.62 -7.41 -30.46
CA GLY A 426 21.42 -7.28 -29.03
C GLY A 426 22.23 -6.15 -28.42
N TRP A 427 22.62 -6.32 -27.16
CA TRP A 427 23.28 -5.27 -26.39
C TRP A 427 24.33 -5.82 -25.43
N LYS A 428 25.31 -4.95 -25.14
CA LYS A 428 26.35 -5.15 -24.12
C LYS A 428 26.49 -3.85 -23.33
N ILE A 429 26.26 -3.94 -22.02
CA ILE A 429 26.41 -2.83 -21.09
C ILE A 429 27.38 -3.21 -19.97
N CYS A 430 28.27 -2.30 -19.62
CA CYS A 430 29.36 -2.53 -18.67
C CYS A 430 29.30 -1.51 -17.53
N PRO A 431 29.80 -1.83 -16.32
CA PRO A 431 30.13 -0.82 -15.33
C PRO A 431 31.18 0.15 -15.92
N SER A 432 30.96 1.46 -15.82
CA SER A 432 31.96 2.45 -16.24
C SER A 432 33.22 2.35 -15.37
N ALA A 433 34.39 2.42 -15.99
CA ALA A 433 35.69 2.27 -15.31
C ALA A 433 36.06 3.45 -14.39
N GLU A 434 35.29 4.54 -14.38
CA GLU A 434 35.56 5.70 -13.53
C GLU A 434 35.04 5.50 -12.11
N THR A 435 35.86 4.84 -11.27
CA THR A 435 36.14 5.16 -9.84
C THR A 435 37.01 4.11 -9.11
N ALA A 436 37.80 3.30 -9.82
CA ALA A 436 38.86 2.51 -9.16
C ALA A 436 40.15 3.33 -8.91
N GLU A 437 40.43 4.37 -9.70
CA GLU A 437 41.70 5.13 -9.63
C GLU A 437 41.73 6.26 -8.58
N THR A 438 40.58 6.73 -8.09
CA THR A 438 40.54 7.81 -7.08
C THR A 438 40.74 7.30 -5.65
N ALA A 439 40.66 5.99 -5.41
CA ALA A 439 40.94 5.40 -4.10
C ALA A 439 42.43 5.03 -3.91
N GLN A 440 43.16 4.74 -4.99
CA GLN A 440 44.59 4.38 -4.91
C GLN A 440 45.54 5.59 -4.92
N SER A 441 45.09 6.77 -5.36
CA SER A 441 45.92 7.98 -5.35
C SER A 441 45.93 8.73 -4.01
N ALA A 442 45.02 8.41 -3.08
CA ALA A 442 44.97 9.04 -1.75
C ALA A 442 45.83 8.34 -0.68
N GLU A 443 46.34 7.13 -0.93
CA GLU A 443 47.21 6.39 0.02
C GLU A 443 48.71 6.47 -0.30
N THR A 444 49.12 7.13 -1.39
CA THR A 444 50.55 7.16 -1.80
C THR A 444 51.24 8.52 -1.60
N GLU A 445 50.58 9.52 -0.99
CA GLU A 445 51.24 10.76 -0.54
C GLU A 445 51.16 10.95 0.99
N ILE A 446 51.70 9.99 1.74
CA ILE A 446 52.19 10.23 3.10
C ILE A 446 53.57 9.58 3.28
N HIS A 447 54.62 10.42 3.16
CA HIS A 447 55.98 10.31 3.72
C HIS A 447 57.01 9.34 3.08
N PRO A 448 58.31 9.70 3.07
CA PRO A 448 59.04 10.56 4.02
C PRO A 448 59.20 12.04 3.61
#